data_AF-A0A5C6B974-F1
#
_entry.id   AF-A0A5C6B974-F1
#
_cell.length_a   1.000
_cell.length_b   1.000
_cell.length_c   1.000
_cell.angle_alpha   90.00
_cell.angle_beta   90.00
_cell.angle_gamma   90.00
#
_symmetry.space_group_name_H-M   'P 1'
#
loop_
_entity.id
_entity.type
_entity.pdbx_description
1 polymer ?
#
loop_
_entity_poly.entity_id
_entity_poly.type
_entity_poly.pdbx_seq_one_letter_code
_entity_poly.pdbx_strand_id
1 'polypeptide(L)'
;MSPHCLDSAGRKLGLLAVPPPYRSWLTISNDPDFTTIERWRQLHHLIWEELQLPFADAFFISNHNETLPEQVNVRDYPEILQAHPHDTMHTWGDYQDSRSHRFCREDAEQGCEILQHHNIVPRVWTDHSNFSGNLIHRANRKAIPLSVDSSGHEYPNYEYMLDLVHAVGVRYIWDGKLTKTIGQDRHVSLLEWYAARSSNRWISLARAVADVVAKPLWRVVDARAFDYVPVNNRQYEPHSFPDGQTFYRFARYGQWPHADIDGLSTVLARDFIDRLLTIGGTCVVYTHLGKPRADRVDDPQHVPPSTVKALEYLAQLYRRQDLMLSGTAQLLDYLVLRNHVEISNRIDFRPDGVRFETLTPADLAGFSFGVHSDSGDFKVSCLGEPTSCRIEQFGKRIYCVTFPGKDE
;
A
#
# COMPACT_ATOMS: atom_id res chain seq x y z
N MET A 1 -26.27 -2.67 -9.88
CA MET A 1 -25.40 -3.29 -10.91
C MET A 1 -24.01 -3.39 -10.31
N SER A 2 -23.56 -4.59 -9.89
CA SER A 2 -22.16 -4.85 -9.55
C SER A 2 -21.39 -5.06 -10.85
N PRO A 3 -20.42 -4.22 -11.19
CA PRO A 3 -19.48 -4.52 -12.24
C PRO A 3 -18.23 -5.09 -11.56
N HIS A 4 -18.02 -6.41 -11.72
CA HIS A 4 -16.68 -6.85 -12.06
C HIS A 4 -16.20 -5.93 -13.19
N CYS A 5 -15.00 -5.35 -13.07
CA CYS A 5 -14.41 -4.37 -13.99
C CYS A 5 -14.23 -4.91 -15.42
N LEU A 6 -15.33 -5.24 -16.09
CA LEU A 6 -15.48 -5.39 -17.52
C LEU A 6 -16.13 -4.10 -17.98
N ASP A 7 -15.29 -3.21 -18.49
CA ASP A 7 -15.74 -2.11 -19.33
C ASP A 7 -16.66 -2.71 -20.40
N SER A 8 -17.94 -2.37 -20.34
CA SER A 8 -19.04 -2.97 -21.10
C SER A 8 -19.06 -2.52 -22.56
N ALA A 9 -17.89 -2.36 -23.15
CA ALA A 9 -17.65 -2.08 -24.56
C ALA A 9 -16.98 -3.28 -25.23
N GLY A 10 -17.71 -4.40 -25.39
CA GLY A 10 -17.38 -5.46 -26.37
C GLY A 10 -15.98 -6.09 -26.32
N ARG A 11 -15.23 -5.95 -25.22
CA ARG A 11 -13.88 -6.51 -25.10
C ARG A 11 -13.97 -8.01 -24.87
N LYS A 12 -13.52 -8.77 -25.87
CA LYS A 12 -13.43 -10.24 -25.84
C LYS A 12 -12.39 -10.75 -24.85
N LEU A 13 -11.44 -9.91 -24.42
CA LEU A 13 -10.31 -10.24 -23.56
C LEU A 13 -10.06 -9.10 -22.57
N GLY A 14 -9.79 -9.40 -21.31
CA GLY A 14 -9.53 -8.39 -20.27
C GLY A 14 -8.92 -9.00 -18.99
N LEU A 15 -8.29 -8.17 -18.17
CA LEU A 15 -7.81 -8.57 -16.84
C LEU A 15 -8.88 -8.33 -15.77
N LEU A 16 -8.95 -9.24 -14.80
CA LEU A 16 -9.72 -9.08 -13.57
C LEU A 16 -8.96 -8.21 -12.57
N ALA A 17 -9.69 -7.65 -11.61
CA ALA A 17 -9.10 -6.80 -10.57
C ALA A 17 -8.16 -7.59 -9.63
N VAL A 18 -8.49 -8.85 -9.36
CA VAL A 18 -7.76 -9.80 -8.52
C VAL A 18 -7.78 -11.19 -9.19
N PRO A 19 -6.80 -12.07 -8.96
CA PRO A 19 -6.80 -13.41 -9.52
C PRO A 19 -7.88 -14.30 -8.87
N PRO A 20 -8.53 -15.20 -9.64
CA PRO A 20 -9.39 -16.23 -9.06
C PRO A 20 -8.56 -17.23 -8.21
N PRO A 21 -9.17 -17.91 -7.23
CA PRO A 21 -10.58 -17.82 -6.83
C PRO A 21 -10.90 -16.63 -5.91
N TYR A 22 -9.92 -15.78 -5.60
CA TYR A 22 -10.07 -14.67 -4.67
C TYR A 22 -11.08 -13.63 -5.16
N ARG A 23 -11.80 -13.04 -4.21
CA ARG A 23 -12.81 -12.01 -4.48
C ARG A 23 -12.28 -10.60 -4.22
N SER A 24 -11.28 -10.48 -3.39
CA SER A 24 -10.64 -9.22 -2.99
C SER A 24 -9.21 -9.49 -2.54
N TRP A 25 -8.42 -8.44 -2.40
CA TRP A 25 -7.05 -8.53 -1.90
C TRP A 25 -6.83 -7.51 -0.79
N LEU A 26 -6.40 -7.98 0.38
CA LEU A 26 -6.09 -7.14 1.54
C LEU A 26 -4.62 -7.28 1.94
N THR A 27 -4.01 -6.17 2.32
CA THR A 27 -2.71 -6.15 2.99
C THR A 27 -2.78 -5.23 4.20
N ILE A 28 -1.90 -5.43 5.18
CA ILE A 28 -1.68 -4.51 6.29
C ILE A 28 -0.36 -3.79 5.99
N SER A 29 -0.43 -2.47 5.88
CA SER A 29 0.74 -1.59 5.77
C SER A 29 0.86 -0.88 7.11
N ASN A 30 1.55 -1.53 8.04
CA ASN A 30 1.76 -0.97 9.36
C ASN A 30 2.96 -0.02 9.38
N ASP A 31 2.99 0.82 10.40
CA ASP A 31 4.19 1.58 10.77
C ASP A 31 4.77 1.02 12.09
N PRO A 32 6.10 0.95 12.24
CA PRO A 32 6.79 0.30 13.36
C PRO A 32 6.84 1.13 14.64
N ASP A 33 6.14 2.25 14.73
CA ASP A 33 6.08 3.10 15.92
C ASP A 33 5.73 2.33 17.20
N PHE A 34 6.43 2.64 18.29
CA PHE A 34 6.26 2.01 19.61
C PHE A 34 6.50 0.49 19.65
N THR A 35 7.03 -0.10 18.57
CA THR A 35 7.33 -1.52 18.51
C THR A 35 8.64 -1.79 19.25
N THR A 36 8.58 -2.26 20.49
CA THR A 36 9.76 -2.78 21.18
C THR A 36 10.11 -4.17 20.69
N ILE A 37 11.33 -4.64 20.94
CA ILE A 37 11.74 -6.01 20.55
C ILE A 37 10.83 -7.10 21.17
N GLU A 38 10.33 -6.90 22.40
CA GLU A 38 9.39 -7.81 23.04
C GLU A 38 8.03 -7.84 22.32
N ARG A 39 7.48 -6.67 22.00
CA ARG A 39 6.21 -6.56 21.25
C ARG A 39 6.35 -7.13 19.85
N TRP A 40 7.48 -6.87 19.18
CA TRP A 40 7.81 -7.46 17.89
C TRP A 40 7.81 -9.00 17.96
N ARG A 41 8.42 -9.61 18.99
CA ARG A 41 8.41 -11.07 19.17
C ARG A 41 7.00 -11.64 19.32
N GLN A 42 6.13 -10.97 20.08
CA GLN A 42 4.73 -11.39 20.22
C GLN A 42 3.97 -11.29 18.89
N LEU A 43 4.19 -10.21 18.12
CA LEU A 43 3.61 -10.05 16.79
C LEU A 43 4.14 -11.10 15.82
N HIS A 44 5.46 -11.34 15.82
CA HIS A 44 6.13 -12.36 14.99
C HIS A 44 5.50 -13.73 15.20
N HIS A 45 5.43 -14.15 16.46
CA HIS A 45 4.87 -15.44 16.86
C HIS A 45 3.42 -15.59 16.39
N LEU A 46 2.57 -14.60 16.67
CA LEU A 46 1.15 -14.69 16.33
C LEU A 46 0.90 -14.63 14.82
N ILE A 47 1.37 -13.56 14.14
CA ILE A 47 0.96 -13.26 12.77
C ILE A 47 1.65 -14.20 11.78
N TRP A 48 2.95 -14.44 11.94
CA TRP A 48 3.77 -15.12 10.94
C TRP A 48 4.05 -16.59 11.28
N GLU A 49 4.24 -16.95 12.55
CA GLU A 49 4.46 -18.36 12.93
C GLU A 49 3.14 -19.13 13.12
N GLU A 50 2.25 -18.64 14.00
CA GLU A 50 1.00 -19.31 14.37
C GLU A 50 -0.06 -19.21 13.27
N LEU A 51 -0.39 -17.99 12.83
CA LEU A 51 -1.45 -17.76 11.85
C LEU A 51 -0.97 -17.86 10.40
N GLN A 52 0.35 -17.83 10.17
CA GLN A 52 0.98 -17.90 8.85
C GLN A 52 0.40 -16.91 7.84
N LEU A 53 0.10 -15.69 8.30
CA LEU A 53 -0.43 -14.64 7.45
C LEU A 53 0.73 -14.07 6.59
N PRO A 54 0.58 -13.99 5.25
CA PRO A 54 1.65 -13.61 4.34
C PRO A 54 1.85 -12.09 4.28
N PHE A 55 1.68 -11.39 5.40
CA PHE A 55 1.92 -9.96 5.48
C PHE A 55 3.43 -9.68 5.49
N ALA A 56 3.79 -8.48 5.07
CA ALA A 56 5.13 -7.95 5.25
C ALA A 56 5.10 -6.90 6.35
N ASP A 57 6.17 -6.80 7.13
CA ASP A 57 6.31 -5.80 8.18
C ASP A 57 7.03 -4.54 7.66
N ALA A 58 6.89 -3.47 8.42
CA ALA A 58 7.63 -2.23 8.24
C ALA A 58 8.75 -2.12 9.27
N PHE A 59 9.82 -1.40 8.93
CA PHE A 59 10.97 -1.23 9.81
C PHE A 59 11.51 0.19 9.79
N PHE A 60 12.14 0.57 10.90
CA PHE A 60 13.10 1.66 10.94
C PHE A 60 14.51 1.13 10.65
N ILE A 61 15.32 1.92 9.96
CA ILE A 61 16.74 1.60 9.79
C ILE A 61 17.49 1.80 11.11
N SER A 62 17.21 2.88 11.83
CA SER A 62 17.88 3.25 13.08
C SER A 62 16.90 3.91 14.05
N ASN A 63 17.22 3.88 15.34
CA ASN A 63 16.43 4.55 16.36
C ASN A 63 17.25 5.67 17.03
N HIS A 64 16.73 6.89 16.99
CA HIS A 64 17.29 8.07 17.65
C HIS A 64 16.29 8.69 18.65
N ASN A 65 15.17 8.02 18.90
CA ASN A 65 14.13 8.47 19.82
C ASN A 65 14.55 8.22 21.27
N GLU A 66 14.88 9.31 21.96
CA GLU A 66 15.36 9.27 23.35
C GLU A 66 14.26 8.86 24.34
N THR A 67 12.99 8.97 23.95
CA THR A 67 11.85 8.58 24.81
C THR A 67 11.46 7.11 24.65
N LEU A 68 11.88 6.48 23.54
CA LEU A 68 11.63 5.07 23.21
C LEU A 68 12.94 4.40 22.74
N PRO A 69 13.97 4.31 23.58
CA PRO A 69 15.28 3.78 23.17
C PRO A 69 15.22 2.30 22.72
N GLU A 70 14.27 1.54 23.24
CA GLU A 70 14.09 0.10 22.95
C GLU A 70 13.25 -0.17 21.68
N GLN A 71 12.99 0.85 20.85
CA GLN A 71 12.23 0.69 19.62
C GLN A 71 13.05 -0.10 18.59
N VAL A 72 12.43 -1.15 18.07
CA VAL A 72 13.06 -2.10 17.15
C VAL A 72 13.45 -1.39 15.86
N ASN A 73 14.66 -1.68 15.40
CA ASN A 73 15.22 -1.12 14.20
C ASN A 73 16.28 -2.07 13.63
N VAL A 74 16.59 -1.92 12.35
CA VAL A 74 17.50 -2.83 11.63
C VAL A 74 18.93 -2.75 12.16
N ARG A 75 19.43 -1.56 12.51
CA ARG A 75 20.80 -1.37 12.99
C ARG A 75 21.07 -2.17 14.27
N ASP A 76 20.15 -2.12 15.22
CA ASP A 76 20.34 -2.75 16.53
C ASP A 76 19.83 -4.20 16.59
N TYR A 77 18.85 -4.55 15.75
CA TYR A 77 18.22 -5.87 15.70
C TYR A 77 18.12 -6.40 14.26
N PRO A 78 19.25 -6.66 13.56
CA PRO A 78 19.23 -7.10 12.17
C PRO A 78 18.56 -8.46 11.97
N GLU A 79 18.41 -9.27 13.03
CA GLU A 79 17.74 -10.57 12.97
C GLU A 79 16.26 -10.49 12.56
N ILE A 80 15.60 -9.34 12.77
CA ILE A 80 14.18 -9.18 12.41
C ILE A 80 13.94 -9.43 10.92
N LEU A 81 14.94 -9.08 10.10
CA LEU A 81 14.88 -9.14 8.64
C LEU A 81 14.82 -10.57 8.10
N GLN A 82 15.27 -11.54 8.88
CA GLN A 82 15.26 -12.96 8.51
C GLN A 82 14.02 -13.69 9.02
N ALA A 83 13.28 -13.09 9.96
CA ALA A 83 12.17 -13.76 10.64
C ALA A 83 10.92 -13.86 9.75
N HIS A 84 10.65 -12.83 8.95
CA HIS A 84 9.51 -12.76 8.04
C HIS A 84 9.73 -11.65 6.99
N PRO A 85 8.89 -11.56 5.94
CA PRO A 85 9.05 -10.54 4.91
C PRO A 85 8.95 -9.12 5.46
N HIS A 86 9.83 -8.23 4.98
CA HIS A 86 9.81 -6.80 5.25
C HIS A 86 9.83 -6.07 3.90
N ASP A 87 8.93 -5.10 3.70
CA ASP A 87 8.83 -4.41 2.41
C ASP A 87 8.68 -2.89 2.49
N THR A 88 8.45 -2.38 3.70
CA THR A 88 8.13 -0.99 3.98
C THR A 88 9.19 -0.38 4.89
N MET A 89 9.87 0.66 4.40
CA MET A 89 10.78 1.46 5.19
C MET A 89 10.03 2.67 5.74
N HIS A 90 9.94 2.77 7.07
CA HIS A 90 9.31 3.91 7.72
C HIS A 90 10.35 5.00 8.00
N THR A 91 10.72 5.73 6.96
CA THR A 91 11.83 6.71 6.95
C THR A 91 13.22 6.12 7.27
N TRP A 92 14.25 6.97 7.32
CA TRP A 92 15.62 6.57 7.66
C TRP A 92 15.82 6.22 9.15
N GLY A 93 14.81 6.44 9.99
CA GLY A 93 14.88 6.11 11.41
C GLY A 93 13.85 6.86 12.23
N ASP A 94 13.74 6.50 13.50
CA ASP A 94 12.88 7.26 14.41
C ASP A 94 13.66 8.42 15.04
N TYR A 95 13.39 9.64 14.58
CA TYR A 95 13.97 10.88 15.14
C TYR A 95 12.98 11.61 16.03
N GLN A 96 11.83 11.01 16.34
CA GLN A 96 10.85 11.63 17.21
C GLN A 96 11.48 11.84 18.60
N ASP A 97 11.35 13.05 19.13
CA ASP A 97 11.93 13.45 20.42
C ASP A 97 13.46 13.26 20.54
N SER A 98 14.18 13.20 19.42
CA SER A 98 15.65 13.24 19.41
C SER A 98 16.16 14.66 19.65
N ARG A 99 16.79 14.90 20.80
CA ARG A 99 17.31 16.22 21.19
C ARG A 99 18.79 16.36 20.87
N SER A 100 19.51 15.24 20.95
CA SER A 100 20.95 15.15 20.74
C SER A 100 21.34 14.96 19.28
N HIS A 101 20.46 14.41 18.44
CA HIS A 101 20.76 14.07 17.05
C HIS A 101 19.63 14.53 16.12
N ARG A 102 19.94 15.45 15.19
CA ARG A 102 19.01 15.84 14.13
C ARG A 102 19.35 15.06 12.89
N PHE A 103 18.32 14.69 12.15
CA PHE A 103 18.51 14.02 10.88
C PHE A 103 19.32 14.87 9.91
N CYS A 104 20.22 14.21 9.20
CA CYS A 104 21.02 14.76 8.12
C CYS A 104 21.15 13.76 6.98
N ARG A 105 21.61 14.21 5.81
CA ARG A 105 21.81 13.33 4.66
C ARG A 105 22.78 12.18 4.96
N GLU A 106 23.80 12.40 5.79
CA GLU A 106 24.75 11.37 6.20
C GLU A 106 24.06 10.19 6.89
N ASP A 107 22.97 10.41 7.61
CA ASP A 107 22.17 9.34 8.21
C ASP A 107 21.49 8.48 7.12
N ALA A 108 21.02 9.11 6.04
CA ALA A 108 20.45 8.40 4.90
C ALA A 108 21.50 7.60 4.12
N GLU A 109 22.71 8.14 3.97
CA GLU A 109 23.84 7.45 3.35
C GLU A 109 24.25 6.21 4.15
N GLN A 110 24.38 6.34 5.48
CA GLN A 110 24.58 5.19 6.36
C GLN A 110 23.43 4.17 6.27
N GLY A 111 22.19 4.65 6.14
CA GLY A 111 21.05 3.77 5.94
C GLY A 111 21.12 2.97 4.64
N CYS A 112 21.62 3.57 3.56
CA CYS A 112 21.87 2.88 2.30
C CYS A 112 22.91 1.76 2.48
N GLU A 113 24.00 2.02 3.23
CA GLU A 113 25.03 1.03 3.52
C GLU A 113 24.47 -0.15 4.33
N ILE A 114 23.61 0.11 5.33
CA ILE A 114 22.93 -0.92 6.11
C ILE A 114 22.03 -1.77 5.22
N LEU A 115 21.20 -1.15 4.39
CA LEU A 115 20.32 -1.87 3.45
C LEU A 115 21.12 -2.75 2.49
N GLN A 116 22.21 -2.22 1.93
CA GLN A 116 23.10 -2.96 1.04
C GLN A 116 23.77 -4.14 1.77
N HIS A 117 24.26 -3.93 2.99
CA HIS A 117 24.90 -4.97 3.80
C HIS A 117 23.96 -6.16 4.06
N HIS A 118 22.68 -5.88 4.29
CA HIS A 118 21.66 -6.90 4.55
C HIS A 118 20.95 -7.40 3.27
N ASN A 119 21.32 -6.91 2.09
CA ASN A 119 20.67 -7.21 0.80
C ASN A 119 19.15 -6.95 0.81
N ILE A 120 18.73 -5.85 1.41
CA ILE A 120 17.32 -5.46 1.49
C ILE A 120 17.02 -4.38 0.47
N VAL A 121 15.89 -4.56 -0.21
CA VAL A 121 15.38 -3.60 -1.20
C VAL A 121 13.96 -3.22 -0.77
N PRO A 122 13.80 -2.20 0.10
CA PRO A 122 12.47 -1.73 0.47
C PRO A 122 11.82 -1.12 -0.76
N ARG A 123 10.62 -1.57 -1.11
CA ARG A 123 9.89 -1.04 -2.28
C ARG A 123 8.95 0.09 -1.87
N VAL A 124 8.58 0.14 -0.60
CA VAL A 124 7.59 1.05 -0.03
C VAL A 124 8.26 1.96 1.00
N TRP A 125 7.91 3.24 0.96
CA TRP A 125 8.31 4.25 1.94
C TRP A 125 7.09 4.86 2.60
N THR A 126 7.15 5.03 3.92
CA THR A 126 6.11 5.71 4.69
C THR A 126 6.74 6.80 5.54
N ASP A 127 6.14 7.99 5.48
CA ASP A 127 6.57 9.17 6.22
C ASP A 127 6.21 9.05 7.71
N HIS A 128 7.07 9.58 8.58
CA HIS A 128 6.93 9.50 10.03
C HIS A 128 6.58 10.86 10.65
N SER A 129 5.42 10.97 11.29
CA SER A 129 5.01 12.12 12.13
C SER A 129 5.42 13.51 11.57
N ASN A 130 6.26 14.27 12.29
CA ASN A 130 6.81 15.57 11.89
C ASN A 130 8.30 15.48 11.48
N PHE A 131 8.78 14.29 11.09
CA PHE A 131 10.15 14.09 10.63
C PHE A 131 10.48 15.04 9.47
N SER A 132 11.61 15.74 9.57
CA SER A 132 12.02 16.75 8.58
C SER A 132 12.36 16.13 7.23
N GLY A 133 12.84 14.88 7.24
CA GLY A 133 13.14 14.12 6.03
C GLY A 133 11.94 13.40 5.38
N ASN A 134 10.72 13.73 5.77
CA ASN A 134 9.52 13.22 5.10
C ASN A 134 9.48 13.67 3.63
N LEU A 135 8.99 12.80 2.74
CA LEU A 135 8.95 13.09 1.32
C LEU A 135 7.76 13.98 0.93
N ILE A 136 6.58 13.74 1.53
CA ILE A 136 5.33 14.42 1.16
C ILE A 136 4.46 14.81 2.37
N HIS A 137 4.45 14.03 3.45
CA HIS A 137 3.58 14.19 4.60
C HIS A 137 3.77 15.58 5.24
N ARG A 138 2.66 16.34 5.33
CA ARG A 138 2.59 17.72 5.86
C ARG A 138 3.48 18.74 5.14
N ALA A 139 4.16 18.37 4.07
CA ALA A 139 5.08 19.24 3.35
C ALA A 139 4.33 19.93 2.20
N ASN A 140 4.00 21.23 2.37
CA ASN A 140 3.54 22.05 1.24
C ASN A 140 4.60 22.17 0.14
N ARG A 141 5.88 21.96 0.52
CA ARG A 141 7.04 21.87 -0.36
C ARG A 141 7.60 20.46 -0.20
N LYS A 142 7.39 19.64 -1.22
CA LYS A 142 7.91 18.27 -1.40
C LYS A 142 9.42 18.22 -1.09
N ALA A 143 10.01 17.02 -0.99
CA ALA A 143 11.46 16.87 -1.05
C ALA A 143 12.04 17.65 -2.26
N ILE A 144 12.77 18.74 -1.98
CA ILE A 144 13.40 19.61 -2.98
C ILE A 144 14.91 19.67 -2.71
N PRO A 145 15.76 19.62 -3.74
CA PRO A 145 17.21 19.61 -3.57
C PRO A 145 17.78 20.98 -3.18
N LEU A 146 17.08 22.05 -3.54
CA LEU A 146 17.48 23.43 -3.24
C LEU A 146 16.24 24.31 -3.04
N SER A 147 16.44 25.43 -2.35
CA SER A 147 15.45 26.49 -2.20
C SER A 147 16.02 27.80 -2.73
N VAL A 148 15.18 28.63 -3.34
CA VAL A 148 15.58 29.93 -3.91
C VAL A 148 14.87 31.04 -3.15
N ASP A 149 15.61 32.04 -2.69
CA ASP A 149 15.03 33.21 -2.03
C ASP A 149 14.56 34.29 -3.04
N SER A 150 13.97 35.36 -2.52
CA SER A 150 13.46 36.47 -3.35
C SER A 150 14.54 37.23 -4.12
N SER A 151 15.83 37.06 -3.78
CA SER A 151 16.96 37.64 -4.50
C SER A 151 17.48 36.76 -5.64
N GLY A 152 17.00 35.52 -5.72
CA GLY A 152 17.51 34.51 -6.65
C GLY A 152 18.70 33.71 -6.11
N HIS A 153 19.07 33.87 -4.83
CA HIS A 153 20.12 33.06 -4.22
C HIS A 153 19.60 31.64 -3.93
N GLU A 154 20.40 30.63 -4.27
CA GLU A 154 20.08 29.23 -4.08
C GLU A 154 20.73 28.68 -2.81
N TYR A 155 19.92 28.07 -1.93
CA TYR A 155 20.36 27.38 -0.73
C TYR A 155 20.16 25.87 -0.90
N PRO A 156 21.21 25.05 -0.78
CA PRO A 156 21.06 23.61 -0.83
C PRO A 156 20.22 23.10 0.35
N ASN A 157 19.40 22.09 0.11
CA ASN A 157 18.69 21.38 1.16
C ASN A 157 19.57 20.24 1.69
N TYR A 158 20.18 20.44 2.85
CA TYR A 158 21.06 19.44 3.48
C TYR A 158 20.33 18.20 3.99
N GLU A 159 19.00 18.24 4.08
CA GLU A 159 18.18 17.07 4.40
C GLU A 159 17.65 16.40 3.13
N TYR A 160 18.08 16.80 1.93
CA TYR A 160 17.59 16.17 0.70
C TYR A 160 18.09 14.73 0.56
N MET A 161 17.18 13.78 0.34
CA MET A 161 17.47 12.34 0.26
C MET A 161 16.66 11.58 -0.81
N LEU A 162 15.84 12.26 -1.61
CA LEU A 162 14.90 11.59 -2.52
C LEU A 162 15.64 10.69 -3.54
N ASP A 163 16.81 11.12 -3.99
CA ASP A 163 17.74 10.36 -4.83
C ASP A 163 18.21 9.06 -4.16
N LEU A 164 18.54 9.13 -2.87
CA LEU A 164 18.93 7.96 -2.08
C LEU A 164 17.75 6.99 -1.90
N VAL A 165 16.56 7.51 -1.61
CA VAL A 165 15.33 6.71 -1.49
C VAL A 165 15.04 5.96 -2.79
N HIS A 166 15.17 6.63 -3.94
CA HIS A 166 15.01 5.98 -5.23
C HIS A 166 16.11 4.95 -5.51
N ALA A 167 17.37 5.26 -5.18
CA ALA A 167 18.52 4.40 -5.41
C ALA A 167 18.42 3.08 -4.63
N VAL A 168 17.87 3.07 -3.41
CA VAL A 168 17.67 1.85 -2.63
C VAL A 168 16.47 1.00 -3.09
N GLY A 169 15.76 1.43 -4.14
CA GLY A 169 14.72 0.65 -4.79
C GLY A 169 13.28 0.99 -4.38
N VAL A 170 13.07 2.02 -3.55
CA VAL A 170 11.72 2.48 -3.23
C VAL A 170 11.07 3.04 -4.49
N ARG A 171 9.82 2.65 -4.72
CA ARG A 171 8.98 3.14 -5.82
C ARG A 171 7.58 3.53 -5.38
N TYR A 172 7.18 3.15 -4.17
CA TYR A 172 5.88 3.47 -3.59
C TYR A 172 6.03 4.34 -2.35
N ILE A 173 5.22 5.38 -2.25
CA ILE A 173 5.25 6.32 -1.13
C ILE A 173 3.84 6.55 -0.57
N TRP A 174 3.72 6.66 0.74
CA TRP A 174 2.47 7.08 1.38
C TRP A 174 2.53 8.56 1.79
N ASP A 175 1.50 9.34 1.47
CA ASP A 175 1.46 10.79 1.72
C ASP A 175 0.83 11.18 3.07
N GLY A 176 0.64 10.20 3.96
CA GLY A 176 0.01 10.40 5.27
C GLY A 176 -1.52 10.48 5.24
N LYS A 177 -2.18 10.31 4.09
CA LYS A 177 -3.65 10.38 4.01
C LYS A 177 -4.30 9.01 4.09
N LEU A 178 -5.39 8.96 4.85
CA LEU A 178 -6.26 7.78 4.93
C LEU A 178 -7.50 7.97 4.06
N THR A 179 -7.85 6.93 3.31
CA THR A 179 -9.16 6.80 2.69
C THR A 179 -10.14 6.13 3.65
N LYS A 180 -11.40 6.55 3.60
CA LYS A 180 -12.52 5.91 4.31
C LYS A 180 -13.34 5.00 3.39
N THR A 181 -13.00 4.94 2.12
CA THR A 181 -13.70 4.12 1.13
C THR A 181 -13.13 2.72 1.16
N ILE A 182 -13.99 1.72 1.38
CA ILE A 182 -13.63 0.30 1.39
C ILE A 182 -13.44 -0.18 -0.05
N GLY A 183 -12.33 -0.85 -0.35
CA GLY A 183 -12.07 -1.45 -1.65
C GLY A 183 -11.70 -0.42 -2.72
N GLN A 184 -10.42 -0.30 -3.02
CA GLN A 184 -9.82 0.47 -4.11
C GLN A 184 -9.89 -0.33 -5.43
N ASP A 185 -9.63 0.36 -6.54
CA ASP A 185 -9.62 -0.17 -7.92
C ASP A 185 -10.94 -0.78 -8.39
N ARG A 186 -12.05 -0.26 -7.86
CA ARG A 186 -13.42 -0.52 -8.31
C ARG A 186 -14.19 0.76 -8.50
N HIS A 187 -15.30 0.66 -9.23
CA HIS A 187 -16.28 1.74 -9.32
C HIS A 187 -16.91 2.00 -7.94
N VAL A 188 -16.91 3.26 -7.51
CA VAL A 188 -17.54 3.74 -6.28
C VAL A 188 -18.72 4.61 -6.68
N SER A 189 -19.91 4.29 -6.20
CA SER A 189 -21.06 5.15 -6.49
C SER A 189 -20.95 6.50 -5.77
N LEU A 190 -21.58 7.52 -6.33
CA LEU A 190 -21.57 8.87 -5.75
C LEU A 190 -22.17 8.89 -4.33
N LEU A 191 -23.21 8.10 -4.07
CA LEU A 191 -23.77 7.92 -2.72
C LEU A 191 -22.78 7.26 -1.76
N GLU A 192 -22.08 6.22 -2.22
CA GLU A 192 -21.06 5.52 -1.43
C GLU A 192 -19.88 6.44 -1.08
N TRP A 193 -19.44 7.26 -2.03
CA TRP A 193 -18.38 8.25 -1.83
C TRP A 193 -18.68 9.22 -0.68
N TYR A 194 -19.90 9.77 -0.66
CA TYR A 194 -20.32 10.70 0.38
C TYR A 194 -20.67 9.98 1.70
N ALA A 195 -21.22 8.77 1.64
CA ALA A 195 -21.46 7.94 2.83
C ALA A 195 -20.17 7.60 3.58
N ALA A 196 -19.05 7.39 2.88
CA ALA A 196 -17.76 7.18 3.52
C ALA A 196 -17.23 8.42 4.28
N ARG A 197 -17.77 9.62 3.99
CA ARG A 197 -17.32 10.91 4.54
C ARG A 197 -18.28 11.49 5.58
N SER A 198 -19.46 10.90 5.76
CA SER A 198 -20.51 11.41 6.65
C SER A 198 -21.26 10.24 7.29
N SER A 199 -21.38 10.28 8.62
CA SER A 199 -22.21 9.32 9.37
C SER A 199 -23.72 9.50 9.13
N ASN A 200 -24.15 10.66 8.62
CA ASN A 200 -25.55 10.96 8.34
C ASN A 200 -25.91 10.67 6.87
N ARG A 201 -26.79 9.69 6.66
CA ARG A 201 -27.25 9.26 5.32
C ARG A 201 -27.98 10.35 4.55
N TRP A 202 -28.74 11.22 5.22
CA TRP A 202 -29.46 12.31 4.56
C TRP A 202 -28.51 13.39 4.05
N ILE A 203 -27.44 13.69 4.80
CA ILE A 203 -26.38 14.60 4.35
C ILE A 203 -25.67 14.02 3.13
N SER A 204 -25.36 12.72 3.15
CA SER A 204 -24.71 12.04 2.03
C SER A 204 -25.58 12.05 0.77
N LEU A 205 -26.89 11.81 0.92
CA LEU A 205 -27.85 11.89 -0.19
C LEU A 205 -28.00 13.32 -0.71
N ALA A 206 -28.13 14.31 0.18
CA ALA A 206 -28.25 15.71 -0.21
C ALA A 206 -27.02 16.19 -0.97
N ARG A 207 -25.81 15.86 -0.48
CA ARG A 207 -24.55 16.12 -1.19
C ARG A 207 -24.51 15.38 -2.53
N ALA A 208 -24.99 14.13 -2.57
CA ALA A 208 -24.99 13.36 -3.78
C ALA A 208 -25.86 13.98 -4.89
N VAL A 209 -27.08 14.39 -4.53
CA VAL A 209 -28.00 15.09 -5.44
C VAL A 209 -27.43 16.44 -5.84
N ALA A 210 -26.89 17.20 -4.89
CA ALA A 210 -26.29 18.50 -5.15
C ALA A 210 -25.08 18.39 -6.10
N ASP A 211 -24.26 17.35 -6.00
CA ASP A 211 -23.15 17.11 -6.92
C ASP A 211 -23.65 16.85 -8.36
N VAL A 212 -24.72 16.10 -8.55
CA VAL A 212 -25.26 15.86 -9.90
C VAL A 212 -25.89 17.12 -10.49
N VAL A 213 -26.63 17.89 -9.68
CA VAL A 213 -27.44 19.02 -10.16
C VAL A 213 -26.64 20.33 -10.24
N ALA A 214 -25.74 20.57 -9.29
CA ALA A 214 -25.12 21.87 -9.06
C ALA A 214 -23.67 21.96 -9.58
N LYS A 215 -23.00 20.82 -9.86
CA LYS A 215 -21.60 20.77 -10.32
C LYS A 215 -21.27 21.62 -11.57
N PRO A 216 -22.16 21.80 -12.57
CA PRO A 216 -21.89 22.69 -13.70
C PRO A 216 -21.81 24.17 -13.30
N LEU A 217 -22.58 24.58 -12.29
CA LEU A 217 -22.70 25.97 -11.82
C LEU A 217 -21.70 26.32 -10.71
N TRP A 218 -21.31 25.36 -9.88
CA TRP A 218 -20.55 25.61 -8.65
C TRP A 218 -19.03 25.47 -8.77
N ARG A 219 -18.50 24.94 -9.88
CA ARG A 219 -17.04 24.95 -10.15
C ARG A 219 -16.42 26.35 -10.14
N VAL A 220 -17.24 27.39 -10.28
CA VAL A 220 -16.83 28.80 -10.27
C VAL A 220 -16.73 29.37 -8.84
N VAL A 221 -17.40 28.76 -7.85
CA VAL A 221 -17.58 29.35 -6.50
C VAL A 221 -16.73 28.66 -5.43
N ASP A 222 -16.72 27.32 -5.38
CA ASP A 222 -15.84 26.55 -4.48
C ASP A 222 -15.63 25.13 -5.00
N ALA A 223 -14.42 24.86 -5.52
CA ALA A 223 -14.04 23.56 -6.07
C ALA A 223 -14.00 22.43 -5.03
N ARG A 224 -14.02 22.73 -3.73
CA ARG A 224 -13.92 21.72 -2.64
C ARG A 224 -15.25 21.19 -2.17
N ALA A 225 -16.38 21.84 -2.51
CA ALA A 225 -17.70 21.42 -2.07
C ALA A 225 -18.21 20.15 -2.77
N PHE A 226 -17.70 19.85 -3.97
CA PHE A 226 -18.11 18.72 -4.82
C PHE A 226 -16.88 18.00 -5.39
N ASP A 227 -16.28 17.12 -4.59
CA ASP A 227 -15.00 16.46 -4.87
C ASP A 227 -15.14 15.05 -5.46
N TYR A 228 -16.36 14.57 -5.74
CA TYR A 228 -16.55 13.27 -6.35
C TYR A 228 -15.96 13.29 -7.77
N VAL A 229 -14.89 12.51 -7.93
CA VAL A 229 -14.34 12.16 -9.23
C VAL A 229 -14.27 10.64 -9.27
N PRO A 230 -14.95 9.97 -10.22
CA PRO A 230 -14.95 8.51 -10.33
C PRO A 230 -13.55 7.88 -10.38
N VAL A 231 -12.53 8.63 -10.82
CA VAL A 231 -11.13 8.18 -10.87
C VAL A 231 -10.39 8.20 -9.53
N ASN A 232 -10.99 8.72 -8.44
CA ASN A 232 -10.30 8.91 -7.16
C ASN A 232 -10.27 7.67 -6.26
N ASN A 233 -10.84 6.53 -6.67
CA ASN A 233 -10.76 5.28 -5.90
C ASN A 233 -9.64 4.36 -6.39
N ARG A 234 -8.53 4.93 -6.87
CA ARG A 234 -7.35 4.15 -7.25
C ARG A 234 -6.54 3.78 -6.01
N GLN A 235 -5.93 2.59 -6.05
CA GLN A 235 -5.03 2.16 -4.98
C GLN A 235 -3.70 2.94 -5.01
N TYR A 236 -3.26 3.37 -6.20
CA TYR A 236 -2.06 4.18 -6.39
C TYR A 236 -2.18 5.13 -7.58
N GLU A 237 -1.31 6.15 -7.62
CA GLU A 237 -1.19 7.10 -8.72
C GLU A 237 0.24 7.65 -8.84
N PRO A 238 0.71 8.03 -10.04
CA PRO A 238 2.05 8.58 -10.21
C PRO A 238 2.18 9.95 -9.52
N HIS A 239 3.35 10.21 -8.96
CA HIS A 239 3.74 11.45 -8.30
C HIS A 239 5.15 11.84 -8.73
N SER A 240 5.28 12.96 -9.45
CA SER A 240 6.58 13.52 -9.85
C SER A 240 7.05 14.57 -8.84
N PHE A 241 8.33 14.50 -8.49
CA PHE A 241 9.04 15.46 -7.66
C PHE A 241 9.75 16.53 -8.52
N PRO A 242 10.13 17.68 -7.93
CA PRO A 242 10.71 18.79 -8.69
C PRO A 242 12.06 18.50 -9.34
N ASP A 243 12.76 17.46 -8.90
CA ASP A 243 14.04 17.00 -9.47
C ASP A 243 13.86 16.04 -10.67
N GLY A 244 12.61 15.75 -11.06
CA GLY A 244 12.26 14.87 -12.17
C GLY A 244 12.01 13.42 -11.79
N GLN A 245 12.33 13.00 -10.56
CA GLN A 245 12.04 11.65 -10.12
C GLN A 245 10.53 11.43 -9.97
N THR A 246 10.08 10.23 -10.29
CA THR A 246 8.67 9.83 -10.18
C THR A 246 8.53 8.61 -9.30
N PHE A 247 7.52 8.62 -8.44
CA PHE A 247 7.14 7.53 -7.56
C PHE A 247 5.65 7.27 -7.72
N TYR A 248 5.15 6.18 -7.14
CA TYR A 248 3.73 5.95 -6.98
C TYR A 248 3.27 6.31 -5.57
N ARG A 249 2.37 7.28 -5.45
CA ARG A 249 1.64 7.50 -4.22
C ARG A 249 0.56 6.43 -4.07
N PHE A 250 0.48 5.74 -2.94
CA PHE A 250 -0.59 4.79 -2.66
C PHE A 250 -1.50 5.23 -1.51
N ALA A 251 -2.74 4.74 -1.52
CA ALA A 251 -3.75 5.03 -0.50
C ALA A 251 -3.76 3.97 0.60
N ARG A 252 -3.86 4.37 1.87
CA ARG A 252 -4.16 3.45 2.97
C ARG A 252 -5.59 3.65 3.47
N TYR A 253 -6.31 2.58 3.72
CA TYR A 253 -7.60 2.59 4.41
C TYR A 253 -7.40 2.57 5.92
N GLY A 254 -8.14 3.41 6.64
CA GLY A 254 -8.12 3.35 8.10
C GLY A 254 -8.90 4.46 8.77
N GLN A 255 -8.90 4.44 10.09
CA GLN A 255 -9.47 5.47 10.93
C GLN A 255 -8.46 5.81 12.03
N TRP A 256 -8.00 7.06 12.09
CA TRP A 256 -7.00 7.51 13.05
C TRP A 256 -7.26 7.08 14.51
N PRO A 257 -8.51 7.14 15.04
CA PRO A 257 -8.80 6.70 16.41
C PRO A 257 -8.61 5.19 16.66
N HIS A 258 -8.39 4.40 15.62
CA HIS A 258 -8.25 2.94 15.65
C HIS A 258 -6.94 2.49 14.99
N ALA A 259 -6.00 3.40 14.77
CA ALA A 259 -4.70 3.13 14.15
C ALA A 259 -3.69 2.66 15.20
N ASP A 260 -4.01 1.60 15.93
CA ASP A 260 -3.18 0.94 16.93
C ASP A 260 -3.55 -0.55 17.01
N ILE A 261 -2.80 -1.35 17.78
CA ILE A 261 -3.02 -2.80 17.85
C ILE A 261 -4.38 -3.18 18.45
N ASP A 262 -4.94 -2.34 19.32
CA ASP A 262 -6.24 -2.53 19.95
C ASP A 262 -7.40 -2.22 18.99
N GLY A 263 -7.27 -1.11 18.27
CA GLY A 263 -8.19 -0.63 17.27
C GLY A 263 -8.21 -1.49 16.01
N LEU A 264 -7.16 -2.28 15.77
CA LEU A 264 -7.07 -3.16 14.59
C LEU A 264 -8.28 -4.09 14.46
N SER A 265 -8.79 -4.63 15.57
CA SER A 265 -10.01 -5.45 15.60
C SER A 265 -11.27 -4.73 15.09
N THR A 266 -11.32 -3.40 15.24
CA THR A 266 -12.41 -2.55 14.72
C THR A 266 -12.19 -2.26 13.23
N VAL A 267 -10.95 -2.02 12.81
CA VAL A 267 -10.61 -1.78 11.40
C VAL A 267 -10.83 -3.04 10.56
N LEU A 268 -10.52 -4.21 11.10
CA LEU A 268 -10.69 -5.54 10.49
C LEU A 268 -11.99 -6.23 10.93
N ALA A 269 -12.98 -5.48 11.40
CA ALA A 269 -14.25 -6.06 11.83
C ALA A 269 -14.89 -6.90 10.72
N ARG A 270 -15.61 -7.96 11.11
CA ARG A 270 -16.26 -8.88 10.16
C ARG A 270 -17.12 -8.15 9.12
N ASP A 271 -17.91 -7.17 9.53
CA ASP A 271 -18.75 -6.37 8.61
C ASP A 271 -17.91 -5.63 7.55
N PHE A 272 -16.72 -5.15 7.91
CA PHE A 272 -15.80 -4.52 6.96
C PHE A 272 -15.27 -5.54 5.95
N ILE A 273 -14.83 -6.71 6.42
CA ILE A 273 -14.29 -7.77 5.56
C ILE A 273 -15.35 -8.37 4.65
N ASP A 274 -16.54 -8.68 5.18
CA ASP A 274 -17.68 -9.16 4.40
C ASP A 274 -18.06 -8.13 3.33
N ARG A 275 -18.06 -6.83 3.68
CA ARG A 275 -18.31 -5.75 2.73
C ARG A 275 -17.23 -5.71 1.64
N LEU A 276 -15.95 -5.82 1.98
CA LEU A 276 -14.84 -5.88 1.02
C LEU A 276 -15.03 -7.05 0.05
N LEU A 277 -15.29 -8.27 0.57
CA LEU A 277 -15.55 -9.46 -0.24
C LEU A 277 -16.77 -9.30 -1.17
N THR A 278 -17.82 -8.63 -0.71
CA THR A 278 -19.02 -8.36 -1.52
C THR A 278 -18.75 -7.38 -2.66
N ILE A 279 -18.01 -6.31 -2.41
CA ILE A 279 -17.80 -5.25 -3.42
C ILE A 279 -16.56 -5.46 -4.28
N GLY A 280 -15.64 -6.31 -3.85
CA GLY A 280 -14.36 -6.54 -4.52
C GLY A 280 -13.35 -5.41 -4.32
N GLY A 281 -12.25 -5.51 -5.06
CA GLY A 281 -11.19 -4.51 -5.07
C GLY A 281 -10.02 -4.87 -4.14
N THR A 282 -9.12 -3.91 -3.98
CA THR A 282 -7.94 -4.02 -3.12
C THR A 282 -8.06 -3.15 -1.88
N CYS A 283 -7.36 -3.49 -0.81
CA CYS A 283 -7.37 -2.67 0.40
C CYS A 283 -6.02 -2.76 1.11
N VAL A 284 -5.36 -1.61 1.29
CA VAL A 284 -4.15 -1.48 2.10
C VAL A 284 -4.55 -0.91 3.45
N VAL A 285 -4.64 -1.73 4.49
CA VAL A 285 -5.07 -1.30 5.82
C VAL A 285 -3.91 -0.64 6.58
N TYR A 286 -4.16 0.54 7.13
CA TYR A 286 -3.22 1.26 8.00
C TYR A 286 -3.40 0.91 9.47
N THR A 287 -2.30 0.70 10.18
CA THR A 287 -2.26 0.67 11.65
C THR A 287 -0.82 0.83 12.18
N HIS A 288 -0.64 0.94 13.49
CA HIS A 288 0.65 0.72 14.15
C HIS A 288 0.55 -0.58 14.94
N LEU A 289 1.29 -1.62 14.54
CA LEU A 289 1.18 -2.93 15.19
C LEU A 289 1.85 -2.95 16.57
N GLY A 290 2.93 -2.19 16.78
CA GLY A 290 3.64 -2.11 18.07
C GLY A 290 3.06 -1.14 19.09
N LYS A 291 2.08 -0.33 18.69
CA LYS A 291 1.50 0.71 19.55
C LYS A 291 0.27 0.19 20.27
N PRO A 292 0.30 -0.01 21.60
CA PRO A 292 -0.90 -0.22 22.38
C PRO A 292 -1.62 1.10 22.62
N ARG A 293 -2.89 1.02 23.01
CA ARG A 293 -3.59 2.16 23.61
C ARG A 293 -2.90 2.61 24.90
N ALA A 294 -3.06 3.89 25.23
CA ALA A 294 -2.43 4.50 26.41
C ALA A 294 -2.78 3.79 27.73
N ASP A 295 -3.97 3.21 27.85
CA ASP A 295 -4.44 2.45 29.01
C ASP A 295 -3.88 1.01 29.10
N ARG A 296 -3.11 0.56 28.09
CA ARG A 296 -2.52 -0.79 28.00
C ARG A 296 -1.01 -0.79 27.77
N VAL A 297 -0.32 0.34 27.96
CA VAL A 297 1.12 0.46 27.71
C VAL A 297 1.94 -0.56 28.50
N ASP A 298 1.53 -0.84 29.74
CA ASP A 298 2.19 -1.77 30.67
C ASP A 298 1.58 -3.19 30.65
N ASP A 299 0.66 -3.47 29.73
CA ASP A 299 0.06 -4.81 29.60
C ASP A 299 1.10 -5.79 29.02
N PRO A 300 1.46 -6.88 29.73
CA PRO A 300 2.42 -7.84 29.22
C PRO A 300 1.91 -8.58 27.96
N GLN A 301 0.59 -8.66 27.79
CA GLN A 301 0.00 -9.20 26.58
C GLN A 301 -0.17 -8.07 25.56
N HIS A 302 0.75 -7.93 24.61
CA HIS A 302 0.71 -6.85 23.63
C HIS A 302 -0.54 -6.93 22.74
N VAL A 303 -0.79 -8.10 22.15
CA VAL A 303 -1.91 -8.30 21.22
C VAL A 303 -3.20 -8.67 21.97
N PRO A 304 -4.24 -7.80 21.94
CA PRO A 304 -5.47 -8.07 22.66
C PRO A 304 -6.30 -9.20 22.02
N PRO A 305 -7.12 -9.94 22.80
CA PRO A 305 -7.90 -11.07 22.30
C PRO A 305 -8.87 -10.75 21.15
N SER A 306 -9.38 -9.52 21.08
CA SER A 306 -10.24 -9.08 19.96
C SER A 306 -9.46 -8.99 18.65
N THR A 307 -8.21 -8.55 18.70
CA THR A 307 -7.32 -8.47 17.53
C THR A 307 -6.88 -9.84 17.08
N VAL A 308 -6.57 -10.75 18.02
CA VAL A 308 -6.32 -12.18 17.72
C VAL A 308 -7.48 -12.77 16.92
N LYS A 309 -8.73 -12.62 17.39
CA LYS A 309 -9.93 -13.12 16.70
C LYS A 309 -10.12 -12.53 15.30
N ALA A 310 -9.80 -11.26 15.11
CA ALA A 310 -9.89 -10.62 13.80
C ALA A 310 -8.85 -11.20 12.83
N LEU A 311 -7.62 -11.41 13.29
CA LEU A 311 -6.54 -12.02 12.50
C LEU A 311 -6.80 -13.50 12.20
N GLU A 312 -7.33 -14.28 13.16
CA GLU A 312 -7.78 -15.66 12.95
C GLU A 312 -8.85 -15.74 11.86
N TYR A 313 -9.79 -14.79 11.83
CA TYR A 313 -10.82 -14.72 10.79
C TYR A 313 -10.22 -14.43 9.41
N LEU A 314 -9.22 -13.54 9.32
CA LEU A 314 -8.47 -13.35 8.07
C LEU A 314 -7.74 -14.63 7.63
N ALA A 315 -7.09 -15.33 8.56
CA ALA A 315 -6.41 -16.60 8.27
C ALA A 315 -7.38 -17.67 7.75
N GLN A 316 -8.61 -17.72 8.27
CA GLN A 316 -9.65 -18.61 7.77
C GLN A 316 -10.06 -18.27 6.33
N LEU A 317 -10.28 -16.99 6.02
CA LEU A 317 -10.64 -16.54 4.67
C LEU A 317 -9.51 -16.75 3.65
N TYR A 318 -8.26 -16.55 4.08
CA TYR A 318 -7.08 -16.77 3.27
C TYR A 318 -6.90 -18.25 2.92
N ARG A 319 -6.99 -19.14 3.91
CA ARG A 319 -6.92 -20.61 3.68
C ARG A 319 -8.03 -21.13 2.78
N ARG A 320 -9.22 -20.51 2.83
CA ARG A 320 -10.35 -20.82 1.95
C ARG A 320 -10.24 -20.17 0.56
N GLN A 321 -9.21 -19.36 0.34
CA GLN A 321 -8.98 -18.60 -0.88
C GLN A 321 -10.13 -17.62 -1.24
N ASP A 322 -10.91 -17.18 -0.25
CA ASP A 322 -11.95 -16.16 -0.44
C ASP A 322 -11.33 -14.75 -0.54
N LEU A 323 -10.30 -14.50 0.27
CA LEU A 323 -9.57 -13.24 0.40
C LEU A 323 -8.08 -13.49 0.15
N MET A 324 -7.48 -12.75 -0.79
CA MET A 324 -6.03 -12.78 -1.00
C MET A 324 -5.35 -11.89 0.05
N LEU A 325 -4.26 -12.37 0.64
CA LEU A 325 -3.42 -11.62 1.57
C LEU A 325 -1.98 -11.58 1.04
N SER A 326 -1.26 -10.49 1.28
CA SER A 326 0.16 -10.34 0.93
C SER A 326 0.83 -9.19 1.67
N GLY A 327 2.14 -9.00 1.47
CA GLY A 327 2.82 -7.73 1.72
C GLY A 327 2.30 -6.57 0.85
N THR A 328 2.61 -5.35 1.26
CA THR A 328 2.16 -4.12 0.59
C THR A 328 2.79 -3.99 -0.79
N ALA A 329 4.10 -4.23 -0.89
CA ALA A 329 4.83 -4.14 -2.13
C ALA A 329 4.36 -5.16 -3.17
N GLN A 330 4.04 -6.39 -2.75
CA GLN A 330 3.54 -7.43 -3.67
C GLN A 330 2.19 -7.03 -4.29
N LEU A 331 1.28 -6.50 -3.47
CA LEU A 331 0.01 -5.98 -3.96
C LEU A 331 0.23 -4.83 -4.93
N LEU A 332 1.09 -3.87 -4.61
CA LEU A 332 1.34 -2.71 -5.47
C LEU A 332 2.04 -3.08 -6.78
N ASP A 333 3.02 -3.98 -6.75
CA ASP A 333 3.69 -4.51 -7.95
C ASP A 333 2.67 -5.21 -8.86
N TYR A 334 1.80 -6.06 -8.30
CA TYR A 334 0.72 -6.70 -9.05
C TYR A 334 -0.17 -5.68 -9.76
N LEU A 335 -0.56 -4.61 -9.05
CA LEU A 335 -1.44 -3.59 -9.61
C LEU A 335 -0.75 -2.75 -10.68
N VAL A 336 0.56 -2.51 -10.58
CA VAL A 336 1.35 -1.88 -11.64
C VAL A 336 1.38 -2.78 -12.87
N LEU A 337 1.80 -4.04 -12.71
CA LEU A 337 1.86 -5.00 -13.81
C LEU A 337 0.51 -5.15 -14.51
N ARG A 338 -0.58 -5.30 -13.74
CA ARG A 338 -1.96 -5.43 -14.25
C ARG A 338 -2.38 -4.19 -15.06
N ASN A 339 -2.06 -2.99 -14.57
CA ASN A 339 -2.51 -1.75 -15.20
C ASN A 339 -1.69 -1.37 -16.44
N HIS A 340 -0.48 -1.92 -16.58
CA HIS A 340 0.44 -1.67 -17.68
C HIS A 340 0.50 -2.86 -18.68
N VAL A 341 -0.64 -3.50 -18.90
CA VAL A 341 -0.80 -4.54 -19.94
C VAL A 341 -1.42 -3.96 -21.21
N GLU A 342 -0.85 -4.32 -22.35
CA GLU A 342 -1.48 -4.14 -23.66
C GLU A 342 -2.38 -5.34 -23.99
N ILE A 343 -3.66 -5.08 -24.23
CA ILE A 343 -4.65 -6.12 -24.49
C ILE A 343 -5.14 -6.01 -25.94
N SER A 344 -4.97 -7.10 -26.69
CA SER A 344 -5.49 -7.27 -28.05
C SER A 344 -6.06 -8.69 -28.22
N ASN A 345 -5.46 -9.52 -29.08
CA ASN A 345 -5.63 -10.99 -29.08
C ASN A 345 -4.61 -11.70 -28.17
N ARG A 346 -3.78 -10.91 -27.48
CA ARG A 346 -2.80 -11.34 -26.48
C ARG A 346 -2.86 -10.41 -25.27
N ILE A 347 -2.34 -10.89 -24.15
CA ILE A 347 -2.03 -10.15 -22.94
C ILE A 347 -0.52 -9.92 -22.96
N ASP A 348 -0.11 -8.69 -23.17
CA ASP A 348 1.31 -8.34 -23.27
C ASP A 348 1.71 -7.39 -22.14
N PHE A 349 2.54 -7.86 -21.22
CA PHE A 349 3.00 -7.07 -20.08
C PHE A 349 4.08 -6.08 -20.53
N ARG A 350 3.95 -4.82 -20.11
CA ARG A 350 4.87 -3.73 -20.45
C ARG A 350 5.46 -3.08 -19.19
N PRO A 351 6.69 -2.56 -19.26
CA PRO A 351 7.24 -1.70 -18.22
C PRO A 351 6.38 -0.43 -18.09
N ASP A 352 6.26 0.07 -16.86
CA ASP A 352 5.59 1.33 -16.58
C ASP A 352 6.54 2.53 -16.58
N GLY A 353 7.85 2.29 -16.53
CA GLY A 353 8.87 3.34 -16.51
C GLY A 353 9.09 4.00 -15.15
N VAL A 354 8.35 3.59 -14.11
CA VAL A 354 8.55 4.04 -12.73
C VAL A 354 9.02 2.86 -11.87
N ARG A 355 8.17 1.85 -11.67
CA ARG A 355 8.50 0.65 -10.89
C ARG A 355 9.33 -0.34 -11.69
N PHE A 356 8.99 -0.55 -12.95
CA PHE A 356 9.66 -1.41 -13.90
C PHE A 356 10.18 -0.53 -15.03
N GLU A 357 11.42 -0.03 -14.91
CA GLU A 357 12.12 0.67 -16.00
C GLU A 357 12.34 -0.29 -17.18
N THR A 358 12.73 -1.52 -16.85
CA THR A 358 12.73 -2.68 -17.74
C THR A 358 11.82 -3.75 -17.15
N LEU A 359 11.17 -4.54 -17.99
CA LEU A 359 10.38 -5.68 -17.57
C LEU A 359 10.90 -6.96 -18.21
N THR A 360 11.13 -7.99 -17.40
CA THR A 360 11.55 -9.32 -17.84
C THR A 360 10.54 -10.37 -17.37
N PRO A 361 10.54 -11.58 -17.96
CA PRO A 361 9.75 -12.69 -17.42
C PRO A 361 9.99 -12.99 -15.94
N ALA A 362 11.20 -12.72 -15.42
CA ALA A 362 11.54 -12.94 -14.02
C ALA A 362 10.80 -11.99 -13.06
N ASP A 363 10.37 -10.81 -13.54
CA ASP A 363 9.58 -9.85 -12.76
C ASP A 363 8.11 -10.28 -12.64
N LEU A 364 7.65 -11.18 -13.52
CA LEU A 364 6.31 -11.75 -13.47
C LEU A 364 6.25 -12.98 -12.55
N ALA A 365 7.40 -13.58 -12.18
CA ALA A 365 7.48 -14.80 -11.40
C ALA A 365 6.72 -14.70 -10.06
N GLY A 366 5.92 -15.72 -9.76
CA GLY A 366 5.09 -15.77 -8.55
C GLY A 366 3.80 -14.94 -8.60
N PHE A 367 3.54 -14.20 -9.68
CA PHE A 367 2.25 -13.52 -9.87
C PHE A 367 1.23 -14.40 -10.58
N SER A 368 -0.02 -14.22 -10.20
CA SER A 368 -1.18 -14.81 -10.88
C SER A 368 -2.15 -13.70 -11.28
N PHE A 369 -2.65 -13.75 -12.51
CA PHE A 369 -3.56 -12.76 -13.07
C PHE A 369 -4.87 -13.41 -13.49
N GLY A 370 -5.98 -12.86 -13.01
CA GLY A 370 -7.30 -13.25 -13.51
C GLY A 370 -7.55 -12.65 -14.88
N VAL A 371 -8.06 -13.45 -15.80
CA VAL A 371 -8.34 -13.09 -17.19
C VAL A 371 -9.78 -13.44 -17.51
N HIS A 372 -10.50 -12.51 -18.13
CA HIS A 372 -11.74 -12.80 -18.83
C HIS A 372 -11.44 -13.00 -20.32
N SER A 373 -11.90 -14.12 -20.90
CA SER A 373 -11.83 -14.37 -22.35
C SER A 373 -13.11 -15.03 -22.86
N ASP A 374 -13.70 -14.46 -23.92
CA ASP A 374 -14.88 -15.02 -24.60
C ASP A 374 -14.53 -16.24 -25.46
N SER A 375 -13.32 -16.29 -26.03
CA SER A 375 -12.86 -17.38 -26.91
C SER A 375 -12.15 -18.50 -26.15
N GLY A 376 -11.52 -18.17 -25.01
CA GLY A 376 -10.56 -19.04 -24.33
C GLY A 376 -9.21 -19.19 -25.03
N ASP A 377 -9.09 -18.71 -26.27
CA ASP A 377 -7.85 -18.68 -27.05
C ASP A 377 -7.23 -17.28 -26.97
N PHE A 378 -6.15 -17.16 -26.21
CA PHE A 378 -5.33 -15.97 -26.08
C PHE A 378 -3.88 -16.35 -25.78
N LYS A 379 -2.95 -15.47 -26.13
CA LYS A 379 -1.52 -15.63 -25.83
C LYS A 379 -1.08 -14.70 -24.71
N VAL A 380 -0.05 -15.11 -23.99
CA VAL A 380 0.60 -14.30 -22.94
C VAL A 380 2.03 -14.02 -23.37
N SER A 381 2.42 -12.75 -23.32
CA SER A 381 3.77 -12.30 -23.64
C SER A 381 4.26 -11.23 -22.66
N CYS A 382 5.57 -11.04 -22.64
CA CYS A 382 6.25 -9.95 -21.95
C CYS A 382 7.11 -9.24 -22.99
N LEU A 383 6.88 -7.94 -23.19
CA LEU A 383 7.53 -7.16 -24.23
C LEU A 383 7.36 -7.73 -25.67
N GLY A 384 6.23 -8.37 -25.95
CA GLY A 384 5.91 -8.99 -27.24
C GLY A 384 6.43 -10.42 -27.40
N GLU A 385 7.34 -10.85 -26.53
CA GLU A 385 7.93 -12.20 -26.54
C GLU A 385 7.08 -13.19 -25.72
N PRO A 386 6.76 -14.38 -26.28
CA PRO A 386 6.03 -15.41 -25.56
C PRO A 386 6.68 -15.73 -24.22
N THR A 387 5.87 -15.75 -23.15
CA THR A 387 6.36 -16.01 -21.79
C THR A 387 5.75 -17.29 -21.24
N SER A 388 6.57 -18.11 -20.59
CA SER A 388 6.12 -19.34 -19.93
C SER A 388 5.15 -19.00 -18.80
N CYS A 389 3.96 -19.60 -18.85
CA CYS A 389 2.94 -19.46 -17.82
C CYS A 389 2.01 -20.67 -17.85
N ARG A 390 1.34 -20.93 -16.72
CA ARG A 390 0.23 -21.88 -16.63
C ARG A 390 -1.07 -21.13 -16.80
N ILE A 391 -1.97 -21.65 -17.63
CA ILE A 391 -3.32 -21.11 -17.82
C ILE A 391 -4.32 -22.14 -17.30
N GLU A 392 -5.08 -21.77 -16.27
CA GLU A 392 -6.12 -22.60 -15.67
C GLU A 392 -7.49 -21.95 -15.86
N GLN A 393 -8.52 -22.74 -16.15
CA GLN A 393 -9.88 -22.24 -16.40
C GLN A 393 -10.74 -22.29 -15.13
N PHE A 394 -11.33 -21.16 -14.77
CA PHE A 394 -12.26 -20.97 -13.64
C PHE A 394 -13.68 -20.69 -14.15
N GLY A 395 -14.42 -21.73 -14.52
CA GLY A 395 -15.77 -21.57 -15.08
C GLY A 395 -15.78 -21.18 -16.56
N LYS A 396 -16.86 -20.54 -17.04
CA LYS A 396 -17.12 -20.48 -18.50
C LYS A 396 -16.24 -19.50 -19.30
N ARG A 397 -15.66 -18.47 -18.68
CA ARG A 397 -14.92 -17.39 -19.37
C ARG A 397 -13.80 -16.77 -18.54
N ILE A 398 -13.55 -17.31 -17.36
CA ILE A 398 -12.50 -16.80 -16.47
C ILE A 398 -11.36 -17.78 -16.49
N TYR A 399 -10.15 -17.25 -16.55
CA TYR A 399 -8.90 -17.98 -16.57
C TYR A 399 -7.97 -17.36 -15.52
N CYS A 400 -7.05 -18.15 -14.99
CA CYS A 400 -5.93 -17.68 -14.19
C CYS A 400 -4.65 -17.94 -14.98
N VAL A 401 -3.87 -16.88 -15.20
CA VAL A 401 -2.53 -16.96 -15.78
C VAL A 401 -1.55 -16.88 -14.62
N THR A 402 -0.86 -17.97 -14.32
CA THR A 402 0.14 -18.07 -13.25
C THR A 402 1.53 -18.16 -13.86
N PHE A 403 2.41 -17.26 -13.43
CA PHE A 403 3.83 -17.33 -13.72
C PHE A 403 4.53 -18.09 -12.59
N PRO A 404 5.21 -19.21 -12.86
CA PRO A 404 5.89 -19.99 -11.83
C PRO A 404 6.83 -19.14 -10.98
N GLY A 405 7.01 -19.52 -9.71
CA GLY A 405 8.02 -18.91 -8.85
C GLY A 405 9.44 -19.22 -9.35
N LYS A 406 10.46 -18.56 -8.76
CA LYS A 406 11.86 -18.86 -9.10
C LYS A 406 12.31 -20.27 -8.69
N ASP A 407 11.57 -20.90 -7.78
CA ASP A 407 11.90 -22.19 -7.16
C ASP A 407 10.91 -23.32 -7.53
N GLU A 408 9.97 -23.07 -8.46
CA GLU A 408 9.04 -24.05 -9.03
C GLU A 408 9.40 -24.35 -10.49
#